data_AF-A0A4R4UUX8-F1
#
_entry.id   AF-A0A4R4UUX8-F1
#
_cell.length_a   1.000
_cell.length_b   1.000
_cell.length_c   1.000
_cell.angle_alpha   90.00
_cell.angle_beta   90.00
_cell.angle_gamma   90.00
#
_symmetry.space_group_name_H-M   'P 1'
#
loop_
_entity.id
_entity.type
_entity.pdbx_description
1 polymer ?
#
loop_
_entity_poly.entity_id
_entity_poly.type
_entity_poly.pdbx_seq_one_letter_code
_entity_poly.pdbx_strand_id
1 'polypeptide(L)'
;MGEQVLLIVECLSRSSRRTDYIDEPAEHGKVDIPHSTRVDVSYERARVELLELVGGEYRDHPRAHRSALPRTDLPSPDARSRGTPLS
;
A
#
# COMPACT_ATOMS: atom_id res chain seq x y z
N MET A 1 26.93 10.63 0.17
CA MET A 1 25.96 9.61 -0.27
C MET A 1 24.59 10.16 0.02
N GLY A 2 23.76 10.36 -0.99
CA GLY A 2 22.39 10.86 -0.82
C GLY A 2 21.44 9.76 -0.35
N GLU A 3 20.26 10.16 0.11
CA GLU A 3 19.16 9.24 0.43
C GLU A 3 18.62 8.61 -0.87
N GLN A 4 18.39 7.30 -0.86
CA GLN A 4 17.81 6.57 -2.00
C GLN A 4 16.45 6.01 -1.60
N VAL A 5 15.41 6.36 -2.37
CA VAL A 5 14.07 5.81 -2.20
C VAL A 5 14.00 4.44 -2.87
N LEU A 6 13.76 3.40 -2.07
CA LEU A 6 13.71 2.01 -2.55
C LEU A 6 12.29 1.48 -2.70
N LEU A 7 11.31 2.15 -2.10
CA LEU A 7 9.93 1.71 -2.03
C LEU A 7 9.00 2.90 -1.84
N ILE A 8 7.93 2.94 -2.62
CA ILE A 8 6.77 3.80 -2.38
C ILE A 8 5.61 2.94 -1.88
N VAL A 9 4.83 3.45 -0.93
CA VAL A 9 3.63 2.80 -0.40
C VAL A 9 2.46 3.76 -0.56
N GLU A 10 1.41 3.31 -1.25
CA GLU A 10 0.21 4.11 -1.52
C GLU A 10 -1.06 3.44 -1.04
N CYS A 11 -1.91 4.22 -0.39
CA CYS A 11 -3.26 3.81 -0.04
C CYS A 11 -4.21 4.25 -1.15
N LEU A 12 -4.86 3.28 -1.79
CA LEU A 12 -5.70 3.53 -2.96
C LEU A 12 -7.03 4.16 -2.54
N SER A 13 -7.46 5.17 -3.28
CA SER A 13 -8.79 5.74 -3.16
C SER A 13 -9.73 5.14 -4.20
N ARG A 14 -10.91 4.72 -3.75
CA ARG A 14 -11.96 4.25 -4.66
C ARG A 14 -12.42 5.32 -5.66
N SER A 15 -12.26 6.60 -5.33
CA SER A 15 -12.63 7.71 -6.21
C SER A 15 -11.60 8.02 -7.29
N SER A 16 -10.37 7.48 -7.19
CA SER A 16 -9.23 7.90 -8.01
C SER A 16 -8.50 6.74 -8.69
N ARG A 17 -9.23 5.67 -9.01
CA ARG A 17 -8.66 4.43 -9.58
C ARG A 17 -7.67 4.62 -10.73
N ARG A 18 -7.88 5.58 -11.63
CA ARG A 18 -6.95 5.78 -12.75
C ARG A 18 -5.61 6.35 -12.27
N THR A 19 -5.66 7.34 -11.39
CA THR A 19 -4.48 7.97 -10.82
C THR A 19 -3.65 6.95 -10.05
N ASP A 20 -4.28 6.25 -9.11
CA ASP A 20 -3.55 5.36 -8.19
C ASP A 20 -3.03 4.07 -8.86
N TYR A 21 -3.67 3.60 -9.94
CA TYR A 21 -3.28 2.35 -10.61
C TYR A 21 -2.43 2.57 -11.87
N ILE A 22 -2.47 3.75 -12.49
CA ILE A 22 -1.86 4.01 -13.79
C ILE A 22 -0.94 5.23 -13.72
N ASP A 23 -1.47 6.40 -13.37
CA ASP A 23 -0.73 7.65 -13.55
C ASP A 23 0.43 7.77 -12.53
N GLU A 24 0.17 7.54 -11.23
CA GLU A 24 1.18 7.58 -10.17
C GLU A 24 2.28 6.51 -10.35
N PRO A 25 1.95 5.22 -10.58
CA PRO A 25 2.97 4.21 -10.89
C PRO A 25 3.82 4.56 -12.12
N ALA A 26 3.24 5.20 -13.14
CA ALA A 26 4.01 5.62 -14.31
C ALA A 26 5.01 6.74 -13.97
N GLU A 27 4.65 7.70 -13.12
CA GLU A 27 5.59 8.73 -12.65
C GLU A 27 6.71 8.13 -11.79
N HIS A 28 6.39 7.19 -10.89
CA HIS A 28 7.40 6.50 -10.08
C HIS A 28 8.39 5.69 -10.93
N GLY A 29 7.91 5.06 -12.01
CA GLY A 29 8.74 4.33 -12.95
C GLY A 29 9.78 5.21 -13.67
N LYS A 30 9.50 6.52 -13.84
CA LYS A 30 10.44 7.46 -14.48
C LYS A 30 11.64 7.83 -13.62
N VAL A 31 11.56 7.59 -12.30
CA VAL A 31 12.61 7.94 -11.34
C VAL A 31 13.30 6.69 -10.75
N ASP A 32 13.17 5.55 -11.44
CA ASP A 32 13.85 4.28 -11.12
C ASP A 32 13.66 3.78 -9.69
N ILE A 33 12.47 4.01 -9.11
CA ILE A 33 12.14 3.48 -7.79
C ILE A 33 11.84 1.98 -7.95
N PRO A 34 12.62 1.08 -7.33
CA PRO A 34 12.59 -0.34 -7.70
C PRO A 34 11.31 -1.05 -7.27
N HIS A 35 10.60 -0.55 -6.25
CA HIS A 35 9.39 -1.18 -5.73
C HIS A 35 8.25 -0.19 -5.49
N SER A 36 7.04 -0.67 -5.67
CA SER A 36 5.81 0.03 -5.31
C SER A 36 4.89 -0.91 -4.55
N THR A 37 4.25 -0.43 -3.49
CA THR A 37 3.20 -1.15 -2.76
C THR A 37 1.89 -0.41 -2.88
N ARG A 38 0.83 -1.13 -3.27
CA ARG A 38 -0.53 -0.61 -3.29
C ARG A 38 -1.35 -1.24 -2.18
N VAL A 39 -2.08 -0.40 -1.44
CA VAL A 39 -2.91 -0.81 -0.32
C VAL A 39 -4.35 -0.37 -0.61
N ASP A 40 -5.20 -1.30 -1.07
CA ASP A 40 -6.64 -1.07 -1.20
C ASP A 40 -7.31 -1.44 0.12
N VAL A 41 -7.79 -0.42 0.85
CA VAL A 41 -8.53 -0.61 2.10
C VAL A 41 -10.03 -0.44 1.85
N SER A 42 -10.78 -1.45 2.27
CA SER A 42 -12.24 -1.42 2.37
C SER A 42 -12.67 -1.64 3.81
N TYR A 43 -13.94 -1.37 4.11
CA TYR A 43 -14.51 -1.58 5.45
C TYR A 43 -14.27 -2.99 6.03
N GLU A 44 -14.21 -4.02 5.18
CA GLU A 44 -14.11 -5.41 5.62
C GLU A 44 -12.73 -6.03 5.40
N ARG A 45 -11.91 -5.44 4.51
CA ARG A 45 -10.69 -6.08 4.00
C ARG A 45 -9.66 -5.06 3.56
N ALA A 46 -8.39 -5.38 3.77
CA ALA A 46 -7.27 -4.74 3.10
C ALA A 46 -6.66 -5.71 2.07
N ARG A 47 -6.33 -5.21 0.88
CA ARG A 47 -5.53 -5.90 -0.12
C ARG A 47 -4.22 -5.15 -0.27
N VAL A 48 -3.11 -5.87 -0.19
CA VAL A 48 -1.76 -5.32 -0.38
C VAL A 48 -1.13 -6.01 -1.58
N GLU A 49 -0.60 -5.21 -2.52
CA GLU A 49 0.15 -5.68 -3.69
C GLU A 49 1.55 -5.11 -3.62
N LEU A 50 2.57 -5.97 -3.75
CA LEU A 50 3.96 -5.55 -3.94
C LEU A 50 4.32 -5.71 -5.42
N LEU A 51 4.87 -4.65 -5.98
CA LEU A 51 5.23 -4.55 -7.38
C LEU A 51 6.72 -4.25 -7.51
N GLU A 52 7.31 -4.75 -8.59
CA GLU A 52 8.69 -4.56 -8.98
C GLU A 52 8.75 -3.78 -10.30
N LEU A 53 9.67 -2.83 -10.41
CA LEU A 53 9.91 -2.11 -11.66
C LEU A 53 10.70 -2.99 -12.64
N VAL A 54 10.07 -3.35 -13.76
CA VAL A 54 10.66 -4.20 -14.81
C VAL A 54 10.53 -3.49 -16.16
N GLY A 55 11.65 -2.98 -16.67
CA GLY A 55 11.67 -2.32 -17.98
C GLY A 55 10.83 -1.04 -18.04
N GLY A 56 10.78 -0.28 -16.95
CA GLY A 56 10.02 0.98 -16.86
C GLY A 56 8.56 0.82 -16.45
N GLU A 57 8.09 -0.42 -16.23
CA GLU A 57 6.72 -0.71 -15.81
C GLU A 57 6.69 -1.53 -14.52
N TYR A 58 5.75 -1.23 -13.64
CA TYR A 58 5.53 -2.04 -12.43
C TYR A 58 4.78 -3.33 -12.75
N ARG A 59 5.31 -4.45 -12.26
CA ARG A 59 4.74 -5.80 -12.39
C ARG A 59 4.65 -6.48 -11.04
N ASP A 60 3.78 -7.49 -10.91
CA ASP A 60 3.64 -8.27 -9.67
C ASP A 60 4.98 -8.85 -9.23
N HIS A 61 5.39 -8.56 -7.99
CA HIS A 61 6.64 -9.07 -7.46
C HIS A 61 6.53 -10.59 -7.27
N PRO A 62 7.49 -11.41 -7.76
CA PRO A 62 7.36 -12.88 -7.81
C PRO A 62 7.28 -13.55 -6.42
N ARG A 63 7.75 -12.87 -5.38
CA ARG A 63 7.64 -13.31 -3.97
C ARG A 63 6.49 -12.67 -3.20
N ALA A 64 5.60 -11.92 -3.86
CA ALA A 64 4.37 -11.45 -3.23
C ALA A 64 3.49 -12.67 -2.93
N HIS A 65 3.67 -13.29 -1.77
CA HIS A 65 2.78 -14.35 -1.32
C HIS A 65 1.38 -13.76 -1.18
N ARG A 66 0.48 -14.20 -2.07
CA ARG A 66 -0.94 -13.81 -2.13
C ARG A 66 -1.76 -14.17 -0.88
N SER A 67 -1.11 -14.65 0.17
CA SER A 67 -1.75 -15.29 1.33
C SER A 67 -0.88 -15.15 2.59
N ALA A 68 -0.65 -13.92 3.03
CA ALA A 68 -0.43 -13.62 4.44
C ALA A 68 -0.72 -12.14 4.64
N LEU A 69 -2.00 -11.75 4.52
CA LEU A 69 -2.43 -10.59 5.28
C LEU A 69 -2.14 -10.96 6.75
N PRO A 70 -1.24 -10.28 7.47
CA PRO A 70 -1.31 -10.38 8.92
C PRO A 70 -2.76 -10.05 9.28
N ARG A 71 -3.40 -10.94 10.05
CA ARG A 71 -4.66 -10.59 10.71
C ARG A 71 -4.32 -9.47 11.68
N THR A 72 -4.28 -8.25 11.16
CA THR A 72 -4.33 -7.07 11.98
C THR A 72 -5.81 -6.87 12.21
N ASP A 73 -6.27 -7.19 13.41
CA ASP A 73 -7.57 -6.71 13.87
C ASP A 73 -7.50 -5.18 13.78
N LEU A 74 -8.04 -4.62 12.69
CA LEU A 74 -8.21 -3.18 12.59
C LEU A 74 -9.11 -2.80 13.76
N PRO A 75 -8.69 -1.89 14.64
CA PRO A 75 -9.52 -1.50 15.76
C PRO A 75 -10.84 -1.00 15.21
N SER A 76 -11.95 -1.59 15.66
CA SER A 76 -13.27 -1.07 15.34
C SER A 76 -13.30 0.42 15.69
N PRO A 77 -13.97 1.27 14.89
CA PRO A 77 -14.00 2.72 15.09
C PRO A 77 -14.46 3.14 16.51
N ASP A 78 -15.08 2.24 17.26
CA ASP A 78 -15.50 2.42 18.66
C ASP A 78 -14.39 2.31 19.71
N ALA A 79 -13.12 2.04 19.34
CA ALA A 79 -12.03 1.87 20.30
C ALA A 79 -11.69 3.16 21.11
N ARG A 80 -12.28 4.31 20.77
CA ARG A 80 -12.08 5.60 21.47
C ARG A 80 -13.13 5.97 22.52
N SER A 81 -14.16 5.16 22.77
CA SER A 81 -15.30 5.60 23.61
C SER A 81 -15.40 5.03 25.02
N ARG A 82 -14.41 4.28 25.51
CA ARG A 82 -14.39 3.86 26.93
C ARG A 82 -13.14 4.36 27.64
N GLY A 83 -13.24 5.61 28.12
CA GLY A 83 -12.35 6.13 29.15
C GLY A 83 -12.39 5.19 30.36
N THR A 84 -11.23 4.67 30.74
CA THR A 84 -11.06 4.01 32.02
C THR A 84 -10.63 5.09 33.01
N PRO A 85 -11.37 5.37 34.10
CA PRO A 85 -10.87 6.25 35.13
C PRO A 85 -9.70 5.53 35.82
N LEU A 86 -8.55 6.18 35.86
CA LEU A 86 -7.44 5.75 36.71
C LEU A 86 -7.94 5.79 38.16
N SER A 87 -7.96 4.61 38.80
CA SER A 87 -8.05 4.48 40.27
C SER A 87 -6.65 4.47 40.86
#